data_AF-A0A538RT20-F1
#
_entry.id   AF-A0A538RT20-F1
#
_cell.length_a   1.000
_cell.length_b   1.000
_cell.length_c   1.000
_cell.angle_alpha   90.00
_cell.angle_beta   90.00
_cell.angle_gamma   90.00
#
_symmetry.space_group_name_H-M   'P 1'
#
loop_
_entity.id
_entity.type
_entity.pdbx_description
1 polymer ?
#
loop_
_entity_poly.entity_id
_entity_poly.type
_entity_poly.pdbx_seq_one_letter_code
_entity_poly.pdbx_strand_id
1 'polypeptide(L)'
;MGPRAWLGSVVVLGLVLAPARGQTQLAWKWNVGDRFYLETVNTLTAITKADNQEVKGSLETTTVDQYKVAKSDATAIVLEKTLLAQRFKNTSSNGNEADAEVQKRAEALARKLEGLVLTITFDAAMQKVTKVDGVKEYVKRAFGDDFTDPGRFEESITEEQQDIFCGFLPDKPVAAGGTWRRKSSHRSPQAAAN
;
A
#
# COMPACT_ATOMS: atom_id res chain seq x y z
N MET A 1 -67.58 40.02 -32.52
CA MET A 1 -67.94 38.79 -31.78
C MET A 1 -67.00 37.70 -32.27
N GLY A 2 -66.15 37.17 -31.37
CA GLY A 2 -64.93 36.42 -31.72
C GLY A 2 -65.17 34.97 -32.18
N PRO A 3 -64.25 34.02 -31.94
CA PRO A 3 -62.81 34.11 -31.63
C PRO A 3 -61.97 33.26 -32.62
N ARG A 4 -60.63 33.28 -32.55
CA ARG A 4 -59.81 32.07 -32.78
C ARG A 4 -58.35 32.27 -32.36
N ALA A 5 -58.02 31.55 -31.30
CA ALA A 5 -56.70 31.37 -30.74
C ALA A 5 -55.75 30.70 -31.75
N TRP A 6 -54.47 31.08 -31.71
CA TRP A 6 -53.41 30.16 -32.09
C TRP A 6 -52.27 30.23 -31.09
N LEU A 7 -52.02 29.05 -30.52
CA LEU A 7 -51.00 28.76 -29.52
C LEU A 7 -49.61 28.94 -30.12
N GLY A 8 -48.73 29.56 -29.34
CA GLY A 8 -47.28 29.52 -29.55
C GLY A 8 -46.59 29.31 -28.22
N SER A 9 -46.75 28.12 -27.63
CA SER A 9 -46.03 27.71 -26.43
C SER A 9 -44.53 27.64 -26.74
N VAL A 10 -43.78 28.67 -26.35
CA VAL A 10 -42.33 28.58 -26.18
C VAL A 10 -42.09 27.77 -24.92
N VAL A 11 -41.95 26.45 -25.09
CA VAL A 11 -41.38 25.58 -24.06
C VAL A 11 -39.90 25.94 -23.98
N VAL A 12 -39.56 26.82 -23.04
CA VAL A 12 -38.19 27.02 -22.59
C VAL A 12 -37.70 25.65 -22.13
N LEU A 13 -36.73 25.10 -22.87
CA LEU A 13 -36.02 23.88 -22.56
C LEU A 13 -35.20 24.13 -21.28
N GLY A 14 -35.88 24.10 -20.13
CA GLY A 14 -35.29 23.97 -18.81
C GLY A 14 -34.71 22.57 -18.71
N LEU A 15 -33.62 22.32 -19.45
CA LEU A 15 -32.77 21.18 -19.18
C LEU A 15 -32.14 21.46 -17.82
N VAL A 16 -32.83 21.00 -16.79
CA VAL A 16 -32.33 20.89 -15.44
C VAL A 16 -31.01 20.12 -15.57
N LEU A 17 -29.90 20.86 -15.48
CA LEU A 17 -28.59 20.34 -15.11
C LEU A 17 -28.73 19.80 -13.68
N ALA A 18 -29.44 18.68 -13.52
CA ALA A 18 -29.35 17.91 -12.32
C ALA A 18 -27.88 17.44 -12.27
N PRO A 19 -27.09 17.83 -11.24
CA PRO A 19 -25.77 17.27 -11.10
C PRO A 19 -25.94 15.77 -11.04
N ALA A 20 -25.21 15.05 -11.88
CA ALA A 20 -25.27 13.60 -11.99
C ALA A 20 -25.14 12.95 -10.61
N ARG A 21 -26.28 12.64 -9.98
CA ARG A 21 -26.39 11.96 -8.69
C ARG A 21 -26.06 10.48 -8.90
N GLY A 22 -24.79 10.20 -9.15
CA GLY A 22 -24.29 8.85 -9.42
C GLY A 22 -22.77 8.71 -9.40
N GLN A 23 -22.01 9.81 -9.26
CA GLN A 23 -20.59 9.74 -8.96
C GLN A 23 -20.42 9.67 -7.43
N THR A 24 -20.18 8.46 -6.93
CA THR A 24 -19.72 8.27 -5.55
C THR A 24 -18.23 8.60 -5.53
N GLN A 25 -17.85 9.64 -4.79
CA GLN A 25 -16.43 9.91 -4.55
C GLN A 25 -15.90 8.83 -3.60
N LEU A 26 -15.10 7.91 -4.15
CA LEU A 26 -14.34 6.94 -3.34
C LEU A 26 -13.20 7.69 -2.67
N ALA A 27 -13.32 7.87 -1.36
CA ALA A 27 -12.33 8.53 -0.53
C ALA A 27 -12.19 7.79 0.80
N TRP A 28 -10.96 7.72 1.30
CA TRP A 28 -10.73 7.26 2.67
C TRP A 28 -11.38 8.22 3.66
N LYS A 29 -12.01 7.64 4.69
CA LYS A 29 -12.50 8.39 5.85
C LYS A 29 -11.58 8.08 7.02
N TRP A 30 -10.89 9.10 7.51
CA TRP A 30 -9.87 8.96 8.55
C TRP A 30 -10.41 9.50 9.86
N ASN A 31 -11.06 8.65 10.66
CA ASN A 31 -11.47 9.04 12.01
C ASN A 31 -10.40 8.63 13.01
N VAL A 32 -10.06 9.53 13.94
CA VAL A 32 -9.06 9.26 14.96
C VAL A 32 -9.51 8.09 15.84
N GLY A 33 -8.61 7.14 16.06
CA GLY A 33 -8.86 5.91 16.81
C GLY A 33 -9.32 4.74 15.96
N ASP A 34 -9.75 4.97 14.71
CA ASP A 34 -10.11 3.89 13.80
C ASP A 34 -8.93 2.96 13.57
N ARG A 35 -9.25 1.67 13.43
CA ARG A 35 -8.28 0.62 13.13
C ARG A 35 -8.72 -0.16 11.90
N PHE A 36 -7.77 -0.45 11.05
CA PHE A 36 -7.95 -1.36 9.93
C PHE A 36 -6.74 -2.27 9.81
N TYR A 37 -6.93 -3.39 9.13
CA TYR A 37 -5.91 -4.41 8.96
C TYR A 37 -5.65 -4.59 7.47
N LEU A 38 -4.38 -4.72 7.12
CA LEU A 38 -3.95 -5.01 5.76
C LEU A 38 -3.21 -6.34 5.77
N GLU A 39 -3.69 -7.28 4.97
CA GLU A 39 -2.94 -8.47 4.61
C GLU A 39 -2.30 -8.24 3.24
N THR A 40 -0.98 -8.39 3.20
CA THR A 40 -0.19 -8.30 1.98
C THR A 40 0.46 -9.64 1.70
N VAL A 41 0.11 -10.24 0.56
CA VAL A 41 0.74 -11.48 0.07
C VAL A 41 1.63 -11.13 -1.11
N ASN A 42 2.94 -11.25 -0.92
CA ASN A 42 3.94 -10.95 -1.93
C ASN A 42 4.65 -12.23 -2.37
N THR A 43 4.74 -12.47 -3.67
CA THR A 43 5.57 -13.54 -4.24
C THR A 43 6.80 -12.93 -4.90
N LEU A 44 7.96 -13.15 -4.30
CA LEU A 44 9.24 -12.83 -4.90
C LEU A 44 9.73 -14.03 -5.71
N THR A 45 10.10 -13.80 -6.97
CA THR A 45 10.82 -14.79 -7.77
C THR A 45 12.19 -14.24 -8.08
N ALA A 46 13.23 -14.94 -7.65
CA ALA A 46 14.62 -14.60 -7.92
C ALA A 46 15.24 -15.68 -8.82
N ILE A 47 16.00 -15.25 -9.82
CA ILE A 47 16.82 -16.15 -10.64
C ILE A 47 18.27 -15.82 -10.30
N THR A 48 18.93 -16.74 -9.61
CA THR A 48 20.34 -16.61 -9.25
C THR A 48 21.17 -17.49 -10.17
N LYS A 49 22.26 -16.94 -10.72
CA LYS A 49 23.25 -17.71 -11.47
C LYS A 49 24.35 -18.14 -10.50
N ALA A 50 24.44 -19.44 -10.25
CA ALA A 50 25.52 -20.05 -9.48
C ALA A 50 26.16 -21.13 -10.35
N ASP A 51 27.49 -21.14 -10.47
CA ASP A 51 28.25 -22.15 -11.22
C ASP A 51 27.73 -22.43 -12.65
N ASN A 52 27.42 -21.38 -13.41
CA ASN A 52 26.83 -21.46 -14.76
C ASN A 52 25.44 -22.16 -14.85
N GLN A 53 24.78 -22.40 -13.72
CA GLN A 53 23.40 -22.88 -13.64
C GLN A 53 22.46 -21.78 -13.13
N GLU A 54 21.28 -21.69 -13.74
CA GLU A 54 20.20 -20.82 -13.28
C GLU A 54 19.39 -21.54 -12.21
N VAL A 55 19.47 -21.06 -10.97
CA VAL A 55 18.62 -21.51 -9.86
C VAL A 55 17.48 -20.52 -9.71
N LYS A 56 16.25 -20.98 -9.96
CA LYS A 56 15.05 -20.18 -9.75
C LYS A 56 14.51 -20.44 -8.35
N GLY A 57 14.60 -19.44 -7.48
CA GLY A 57 13.98 -19.43 -6.16
C GLY A 57 12.68 -18.63 -6.18
N SER A 58 11.69 -19.07 -5.41
CA SER A 58 10.47 -18.32 -5.16
C SER A 58 10.14 -18.33 -3.67
N LEU A 59 9.84 -17.14 -3.15
CA LEU A 59 9.55 -16.89 -1.76
C LEU A 59 8.22 -16.13 -1.70
N GLU A 60 7.24 -16.72 -1.03
CA GLU A 60 6.01 -16.05 -0.67
C GLU A 60 6.17 -15.46 0.74
N THR A 61 5.77 -14.21 0.89
CA THR A 61 5.72 -13.50 2.17
C THR A 61 4.30 -13.00 2.40
N THR A 62 3.71 -13.41 3.52
CA THR A 62 2.41 -12.91 3.99
C THR A 62 2.65 -12.02 5.19
N THR A 63 2.26 -10.77 5.09
CA THR A 63 2.37 -9.77 6.16
C THR A 63 0.98 -9.33 6.58
N VAL A 64 0.74 -9.25 7.89
CA VAL A 64 -0.47 -8.68 8.47
C VAL A 64 -0.07 -7.46 9.29
N ASP A 65 -0.54 -6.30 8.86
CA ASP A 65 -0.35 -5.02 9.52
C ASP A 65 -1.66 -4.52 10.11
N GLN A 66 -1.60 -3.94 11.31
CA GLN A 66 -2.67 -3.12 11.85
C GLN A 66 -2.29 -1.65 11.66
N TYR A 67 -3.19 -0.87 11.11
CA TYR A 67 -3.08 0.58 11.07
C TYR A 67 -4.07 1.19 12.05
N LYS A 68 -3.61 2.12 12.87
CA LYS A 68 -4.45 2.95 13.73
C LYS A 68 -4.31 4.41 13.32
N VAL A 69 -5.44 5.09 13.12
CA VAL A 69 -5.45 6.54 12.85
C VAL A 69 -5.14 7.27 14.14
N ALA A 70 -3.90 7.74 14.28
CA ALA A 70 -3.45 8.49 15.44
C ALA A 70 -3.85 9.97 15.36
N LYS A 71 -3.84 10.53 14.14
CA LYS A 71 -4.22 11.92 13.87
C LYS A 71 -4.86 12.04 12.49
N SER A 72 -5.82 12.93 12.37
CA SER A 72 -6.44 13.30 11.10
C SER A 72 -6.91 14.75 11.19
N ASP A 73 -6.29 15.63 10.41
CA ASP A 73 -6.68 17.03 10.25
C ASP A 73 -6.54 17.48 8.78
N ALA A 74 -6.75 18.77 8.52
CA ALA A 74 -6.73 19.31 7.16
C ALA A 74 -5.35 19.27 6.49
N THR A 75 -4.26 19.11 7.24
CA THR A 75 -2.89 19.14 6.72
C THR A 75 -2.21 17.79 6.76
N ALA A 76 -2.51 16.96 7.76
CA ALA A 76 -1.83 15.68 7.94
C ALA A 76 -2.75 14.60 8.53
N ILE A 77 -2.56 13.40 8.02
CA ILE A 77 -3.04 12.16 8.61
C ILE A 77 -1.82 11.40 9.13
N VAL A 78 -1.90 10.92 10.37
CA VAL A 78 -0.83 10.14 11.00
C VAL A 78 -1.37 8.77 11.36
N LEU A 79 -0.70 7.73 10.87
CA LEU A 79 -1.05 6.34 11.09
C LEU A 79 0.04 5.64 11.89
N GLU A 80 -0.36 4.88 12.91
CA GLU A 80 0.51 3.91 13.58
C GLU A 80 0.33 2.56 12.89
N LYS A 81 1.35 2.09 12.15
CA LYS A 81 1.41 0.76 11.53
C LYS A 81 2.10 -0.20 12.50
N THR A 82 1.38 -1.20 13.01
CA THR A 82 1.93 -2.28 13.83
C THR A 82 2.04 -3.54 12.98
N LEU A 83 3.23 -4.12 12.89
CA LEU A 83 3.42 -5.42 12.27
C LEU A 83 2.91 -6.51 13.21
N LEU A 84 1.76 -7.12 12.90
CA LEU A 84 1.17 -8.16 13.74
C LEU A 84 1.70 -9.54 13.43
N ALA A 85 1.93 -9.83 12.15
CA ALA A 85 2.46 -11.12 11.74
C ALA A 85 3.22 -10.99 10.43
N GLN A 86 4.27 -11.80 10.29
CA GLN A 86 4.93 -12.03 9.03
C GLN A 86 5.20 -13.52 8.88
N ARG A 87 4.86 -14.08 7.73
CA ARG A 87 5.07 -15.48 7.39
C ARG A 87 5.84 -15.55 6.09
N PHE A 88 6.75 -16.51 6.05
CA PHE A 88 7.57 -16.79 4.88
C PHE A 88 7.31 -18.23 4.45
N LYS A 89 7.21 -18.44 3.15
CA LYS A 89 7.04 -19.76 2.56
C LYS A 89 7.94 -19.83 1.33
N ASN A 90 9.00 -20.64 1.41
CA ASN A 90 9.79 -20.98 0.24
C ASN A 90 8.97 -21.92 -0.66
N THR A 91 8.43 -21.39 -1.77
CA THR A 91 7.59 -22.14 -2.71
C THR A 91 8.41 -22.95 -3.72
N SER A 92 9.73 -22.78 -3.72
CA SER A 92 10.69 -23.55 -4.51
C SER A 92 11.48 -24.57 -3.66
N SER A 93 11.07 -24.79 -2.41
CA SER A 93 11.74 -25.73 -1.48
C SER A 93 11.70 -27.16 -2.00
N ASN A 94 12.82 -27.86 -1.89
CA ASN A 94 12.93 -29.31 -2.15
C ASN A 94 12.84 -30.12 -0.84
N GLY A 95 12.56 -29.47 0.29
CA GLY A 95 12.40 -30.11 1.60
C GLY A 95 13.71 -30.60 2.22
N ASN A 96 14.86 -30.11 1.75
CA ASN A 96 16.17 -30.52 2.28
C ASN A 96 16.52 -29.73 3.56
N GLU A 97 17.61 -30.12 4.23
CA GLU A 97 18.05 -29.46 5.46
C GLU A 97 18.42 -27.98 5.26
N ALA A 98 18.93 -27.61 4.08
CA ALA A 98 19.24 -26.22 3.77
C ALA A 98 17.97 -25.36 3.68
N ASP A 99 16.90 -25.89 3.07
CA ASP A 99 15.59 -25.23 3.00
C ASP A 99 14.99 -25.05 4.40
N ALA A 100 15.15 -26.05 5.27
CA ALA A 100 14.68 -25.99 6.66
C ALA A 100 15.42 -24.91 7.47
N GLU A 101 16.74 -24.77 7.29
CA GLU A 101 17.53 -23.73 7.95
C GLU A 101 17.17 -22.32 7.44
N VAL A 102 16.95 -22.16 6.13
CA VAL A 102 16.46 -20.89 5.55
C VAL A 102 15.10 -20.51 6.13
N GLN A 103 14.17 -21.45 6.17
CA GLN A 103 12.84 -21.25 6.76
C GLN A 103 12.93 -20.84 8.23
N LYS A 104 13.76 -21.54 9.02
CA LYS A 104 13.97 -21.22 10.44
C LYS A 104 14.52 -19.81 10.66
N ARG A 105 15.45 -19.35 9.82
CA ARG A 105 15.97 -17.97 9.87
C ARG A 105 14.89 -16.95 9.51
N ALA A 106 14.08 -17.23 8.48
CA ALA A 106 12.98 -16.37 8.09
C ALA A 106 11.92 -16.25 9.20
N GLU A 107 11.58 -17.35 9.87
CA GLU A 107 10.69 -17.33 11.04
C GLU A 107 11.29 -16.61 12.24
N ALA A 108 12.60 -16.74 12.47
CA ALA A 108 13.28 -15.98 13.51
C ALA A 108 13.24 -14.47 13.22
N LEU A 109 13.42 -14.07 11.96
CA LEU A 109 13.24 -12.68 11.54
C LEU A 109 11.81 -12.19 11.76
N ALA A 110 10.79 -12.97 11.37
CA ALA A 110 9.39 -12.64 11.61
C ALA A 110 9.12 -12.35 13.10
N ARG A 111 9.60 -13.22 13.99
CA ARG A 111 9.46 -13.04 15.45
C ARG A 111 10.16 -11.79 15.97
N LYS A 112 11.31 -11.41 15.40
CA LYS A 112 12.02 -10.19 15.79
C LYS A 112 11.23 -8.93 15.40
N LEU A 113 10.54 -8.97 14.28
CA LEU A 113 9.81 -7.82 13.74
C LEU A 113 8.39 -7.70 14.31
N GLU A 114 7.81 -8.77 14.84
CA GLU A 114 6.48 -8.76 15.45
C GLU A 114 6.35 -7.64 16.51
N GLY A 115 5.23 -6.92 16.46
CA GLY A 115 4.94 -5.78 17.33
C GLY A 115 5.74 -4.52 17.02
N LEU A 116 6.58 -4.51 15.99
CA LEU A 116 7.24 -3.29 15.52
C LEU A 116 6.18 -2.26 15.11
N VAL A 117 6.37 -1.02 15.54
CA VAL A 117 5.51 0.11 15.17
C VAL A 117 6.28 1.09 14.30
N LEU A 118 5.69 1.42 13.16
CA LEU A 118 6.11 2.52 12.30
C LEU A 118 5.05 3.62 12.35
N THR A 119 5.49 4.88 12.36
CA THR A 119 4.57 6.03 12.29
C THR A 119 4.65 6.64 10.91
N ILE A 120 3.53 6.64 10.20
CA ILE A 120 3.42 7.09 8.82
C ILE A 120 2.71 8.43 8.82
N THR A 121 3.34 9.45 8.24
CA THR A 121 2.72 10.75 8.02
C THR A 121 2.33 10.88 6.56
N PHE A 122 1.06 11.19 6.34
CA PHE A 122 0.45 11.33 5.04
C PHE A 122 -0.14 12.73 4.88
N ASP A 123 0.25 13.42 3.82
CA ASP A 123 -0.35 14.68 3.40
C ASP A 123 -1.57 14.37 2.52
N ALA A 124 -2.75 14.68 3.06
CA ALA A 124 -4.02 14.40 2.40
C ALA A 124 -4.23 15.23 1.13
N ALA A 125 -3.72 16.47 1.11
CA ALA A 125 -3.90 17.39 0.00
C ALA A 125 -3.00 17.02 -1.17
N MET A 126 -1.75 16.61 -0.89
CA MET A 126 -0.79 16.17 -1.91
C MET A 126 -0.94 14.69 -2.29
N GLN A 127 -1.76 13.93 -1.56
CA GLN A 127 -1.84 12.47 -1.67
C GLN A 127 -0.45 11.83 -1.60
N LYS A 128 0.32 12.19 -0.58
CA LYS A 128 1.73 11.80 -0.47
C LYS A 128 2.10 11.39 0.95
N VAL A 129 2.78 10.27 1.10
CA VAL A 129 3.50 9.90 2.32
C VAL A 129 4.74 10.78 2.40
N THR A 130 4.81 11.60 3.45
CA THR A 130 5.86 12.60 3.64
C THR A 130 6.93 12.16 4.61
N LYS A 131 6.62 11.19 5.48
CA LYS A 131 7.54 10.71 6.51
C LYS A 131 7.17 9.32 7.01
N VAL A 132 8.18 8.49 7.29
CA VAL A 132 8.02 7.23 8.02
C VAL A 132 9.03 7.18 9.17
N ASP A 133 8.55 7.29 10.40
CA ASP A 133 9.35 7.10 11.60
C ASP A 133 9.37 5.62 12.02
N GLY A 134 10.42 5.20 12.72
CA GLY A 134 10.60 3.83 13.21
C GLY A 134 11.47 2.93 12.31
N VAL A 135 11.91 3.42 11.15
CA VAL A 135 12.78 2.66 10.22
C VAL A 135 14.11 2.25 10.86
N LYS A 136 14.70 3.09 11.71
CA LYS A 136 15.93 2.72 12.44
C LYS A 136 15.72 1.51 13.36
N GLU A 137 14.58 1.46 14.05
CA GLU A 137 14.22 0.33 14.90
C GLU A 137 13.93 -0.92 14.07
N TYR A 138 13.25 -0.77 12.93
CA TYR A 138 13.08 -1.86 11.95
C TYR A 138 14.43 -2.46 11.55
N VAL A 139 15.35 -1.61 11.10
CA VAL A 139 16.68 -2.01 10.64
C VAL A 139 17.45 -2.71 11.75
N LYS A 140 17.43 -2.14 12.96
CA LYS A 140 18.07 -2.74 14.14
C LYS A 140 17.52 -4.13 14.45
N ARG A 141 16.19 -4.32 14.44
CA ARG A 141 15.56 -5.63 14.70
C ARG A 141 15.85 -6.64 13.59
N ALA A 142 15.85 -6.20 12.34
CA ALA A 142 16.07 -7.07 11.19
C ALA A 142 17.53 -7.50 11.03
N PHE A 143 18.47 -6.56 11.18
CA PHE A 143 19.86 -6.74 10.75
C PHE A 143 20.90 -6.54 11.88
N GLY A 144 20.49 -6.06 13.05
CA GLY A 144 21.38 -5.77 14.18
C GLY A 144 21.98 -4.36 14.14
N ASP A 145 22.83 -4.05 15.12
CA ASP A 145 23.42 -2.71 15.30
C ASP A 145 24.55 -2.39 14.29
N ASP A 146 25.11 -3.40 13.63
CA ASP A 146 26.23 -3.24 12.68
C ASP A 146 25.79 -2.77 11.28
N PHE A 147 24.49 -2.63 11.04
CA PHE A 147 23.98 -2.23 9.75
C PHE A 147 24.08 -0.72 9.54
N THR A 148 24.83 -0.29 8.51
CA THR A 148 25.31 1.09 8.38
C THR A 148 24.49 2.01 7.46
N ASP A 149 23.52 1.49 6.70
CA ASP A 149 22.75 2.28 5.71
C ASP A 149 21.22 2.17 5.87
N PRO A 150 20.64 2.66 6.99
CA PRO A 150 19.19 2.59 7.20
C PRO A 150 18.39 3.44 6.19
N GLY A 151 19.02 4.41 5.53
CA GLY A 151 18.35 5.36 4.63
C GLY A 151 17.70 4.68 3.42
N ARG A 152 18.34 3.65 2.85
CA ARG A 152 17.77 2.89 1.73
C ARG A 152 16.45 2.19 2.07
N PHE A 153 16.25 1.84 3.35
CA PHE A 153 15.00 1.22 3.81
C PHE A 153 13.91 2.25 4.03
N GLU A 154 14.27 3.48 4.43
CA GLU A 154 13.32 4.56 4.59
C GLU A 154 12.65 4.91 3.26
N GLU A 155 13.43 5.01 2.18
CA GLU A 155 12.90 5.20 0.83
C GLU A 155 11.97 4.05 0.43
N SER A 156 12.44 2.80 0.50
CA SER A 156 11.65 1.62 0.10
C SER A 156 10.34 1.48 0.90
N ILE A 157 10.37 1.71 2.22
CA ILE A 157 9.17 1.62 3.06
C ILE A 157 8.23 2.79 2.75
N THR A 158 8.76 3.99 2.51
CA THR A 158 7.94 5.15 2.13
C THR A 158 7.22 4.90 0.80
N GLU A 159 7.91 4.35 -0.20
CA GLU A 159 7.30 3.96 -1.48
C GLU A 159 6.21 2.90 -1.30
N GLU A 160 6.46 1.87 -0.50
CA GLU A 160 5.46 0.84 -0.18
C GLU A 160 4.19 1.46 0.43
N GLN A 161 4.36 2.34 1.43
CA GLN A 161 3.21 3.01 2.06
C GLN A 161 2.50 3.98 1.09
N GLN A 162 3.25 4.65 0.22
CA GLN A 162 2.69 5.49 -0.82
C GLN A 162 1.75 4.69 -1.72
N ASP A 163 2.15 3.48 -2.13
CA ASP A 163 1.32 2.61 -2.96
C ASP A 163 0.10 2.08 -2.22
N ILE A 164 0.23 1.71 -0.94
CA ILE A 164 -0.91 1.28 -0.12
C ILE A 164 -1.99 2.36 0.00
N PHE A 165 -1.60 3.62 0.23
CA PHE A 165 -2.59 4.67 0.48
C PHE A 165 -3.04 5.41 -0.77
N CYS A 166 -2.20 5.45 -1.79
CA CYS A 166 -2.47 6.23 -3.00
C CYS A 166 -2.72 5.35 -4.21
N GLY A 167 -2.20 4.12 -4.26
CA GLY A 167 -2.36 3.22 -5.41
C GLY A 167 -3.77 2.70 -5.61
N PHE A 168 -4.57 2.64 -4.54
CA PHE A 168 -5.85 1.90 -4.54
C PHE A 168 -7.09 2.76 -4.83
N LEU A 169 -7.02 4.07 -4.64
CA LEU A 169 -8.12 4.96 -5.02
C LEU A 169 -7.92 5.50 -6.44
N PRO A 170 -9.00 5.74 -7.19
CA PRO A 170 -8.88 6.38 -8.48
C PRO A 170 -8.36 7.81 -8.30
N ASP A 171 -7.53 8.26 -9.25
CA ASP A 171 -7.00 9.62 -9.30
C ASP A 171 -8.07 10.66 -9.65
N LYS A 172 -9.21 10.20 -10.17
CA LYS A 172 -10.37 11.01 -10.58
C LYS A 172 -11.67 10.32 -10.14
N PRO A 173 -12.78 11.06 -9.97
CA PRO A 173 -14.08 10.44 -9.70
C PRO A 173 -14.44 9.37 -10.74
N VAL A 174 -14.87 8.19 -10.28
CA VAL A 174 -15.32 7.09 -11.13
C VAL A 174 -16.83 6.90 -10.93
N ALA A 175 -17.58 6.66 -12.00
CA ALA A 175 -19.00 6.36 -11.89
C ALA A 175 -19.23 5.02 -11.16
N ALA A 176 -20.38 4.87 -10.50
CA ALA A 176 -20.76 3.59 -9.89
C ALA A 176 -20.72 2.45 -10.93
N GLY A 177 -20.04 1.35 -10.60
CA GLY A 177 -19.81 0.22 -11.52
C GLY A 177 -18.70 0.41 -12.55
N GLY A 178 -18.02 1.57 -12.56
CA GLY A 178 -16.87 1.84 -13.42
C GLY A 178 -15.56 1.25 -12.88
N THR A 179 -14.59 1.03 -13.79
CA THR A 179 -13.25 0.55 -13.45
C THR A 179 -12.22 1.67 -13.57
N TRP A 180 -11.17 1.65 -12.74
CA TRP A 180 -9.98 2.49 -12.91
C TRP A 180 -8.72 1.63 -12.98
N ARG A 181 -7.64 2.21 -13.51
CA ARG A 181 -6.31 1.60 -13.56
C ARG A 181 -5.28 2.65 -13.18
N ARG A 182 -4.33 2.28 -12.32
CA ARG A 182 -3.11 3.07 -12.05
C ARG A 182 -1.88 2.29 -12.54
N LYS A 183 -0.89 3.03 -13.02
CA LYS A 183 0.43 2.50 -13.34
C LYS A 183 1.37 2.94 -12.22
N SER A 184 1.84 2.01 -11.40
CA SER A 184 2.94 2.25 -10.45
C SER A 184 4.20 1.54 -10.93
N SER A 185 5.38 2.06 -10.57
CA SER A 185 6.68 1.45 -10.84
C SER A 185 7.50 1.49 -9.56
N HIS A 186 7.94 0.32 -9.10
CA HIS A 186 8.77 0.18 -7.90
C HIS A 186 10.17 -0.30 -8.28
N ARG A 187 11.18 0.30 -7.67
CA ARG A 187 12.56 -0.19 -7.75
C ARG A 187 12.87 -0.85 -6.41
N SER A 188 12.85 -2.19 -6.37
CA SER A 188 13.36 -2.90 -5.20
C SER A 188 14.83 -2.50 -4.96
N PRO A 189 15.25 -2.21 -3.72
CA PRO A 189 16.66 -2.13 -3.40
C PRO A 189 17.26 -3.52 -3.69
N GLN A 190 17.99 -3.65 -4.80
CA GLN A 190 18.75 -4.87 -5.06
C GLN A 190 19.79 -4.99 -3.94
N ALA A 191 19.80 -6.13 -3.24
CA ALA A 191 21.00 -6.52 -2.53
C ALA A 191 22.10 -6.61 -3.59
N ALA A 192 23.08 -5.70 -3.52
CA ALA A 192 24.30 -5.85 -4.29
C ALA A 192 24.85 -7.24 -3.95
N ALA A 193 24.96 -8.09 -4.97
CA ALA A 193 25.76 -9.29 -4.86
C ALA A 193 27.19 -8.82 -4.56
N ASN A 194 27.68 -9.15 -3.36
CA ASN A 194 29.11 -9.20 -3.12
C ASN A 194 29.64 -10.52 -3.68
#